data_AF-A0AAP0CN36-F1
#
_entry.id   AF-A0AAP0CN36-F1
#
_cell.length_a   1.000
_cell.length_b   1.000
_cell.length_c   1.000
_cell.angle_alpha   90.00
_cell.angle_beta   90.00
_cell.angle_gamma   90.00
#
_symmetry.space_group_name_H-M   'P 1'
#
loop_
_entity.id
_entity.type
_entity.pdbx_description
1 polymer ?
#
loop_
_entity_poly.entity_id
_entity_poly.type
_entity_poly.pdbx_seq_one_letter_code
_entity_poly.pdbx_strand_id
1 'polypeptide(L)'
;MAASSAERENFIYVAKLAEQAERYDEMVDAMNKVAKLDVELTVEERNLLSVGYKNVVGSRRASWRILSSIQQKEESRGNEVHVKQIKEYRQKVETELSNICNDIMTVIDEHLIPSSSAGESTVFYYKMKGDYYRYLAEFKSGNDKKEAADQSLKAYQSASTAAEDLSPTHPIRLGLALNFSVFYYEIMNSSERACHLAKQAFDEAISELDSLSEESYKDSTLIMQLLRDNLTLWTSDNPEDGENEKMEITKSGAEDAEAMMNVVPSIWLLEVCSKDAMIVLASVLLVPGKVVMNHILERQYFCSHGMLVLLCSIKL
;
A
#
# COMPACT_ATOMS: atom_id res chain seq x y z
N MET A 1 15.77 -32.84 -9.01
CA MET A 1 14.30 -32.67 -8.90
C MET A 1 13.82 -32.91 -7.47
N ALA A 2 14.08 -34.05 -6.81
CA ALA A 2 13.62 -34.26 -5.42
C ALA A 2 14.27 -33.33 -4.37
N ALA A 3 15.57 -33.02 -4.53
CA ALA A 3 16.28 -32.12 -3.60
C ALA A 3 15.73 -30.68 -3.63
N SER A 4 15.45 -30.12 -4.81
CA SER A 4 14.95 -28.74 -4.95
C SER A 4 13.53 -28.57 -4.40
N SER A 5 12.70 -29.63 -4.39
CA SER A 5 11.36 -29.59 -3.79
C SER A 5 11.44 -29.53 -2.26
N ALA A 6 12.27 -30.37 -1.64
CA ALA A 6 12.44 -30.38 -0.19
C ALA A 6 13.09 -29.08 0.32
N GLU A 7 14.04 -28.52 -0.43
CA GLU A 7 14.64 -27.21 -0.12
C GLU A 7 13.62 -26.08 -0.20
N ARG A 8 12.78 -26.07 -1.24
CA ARG A 8 11.69 -25.10 -1.40
C ARG A 8 10.71 -25.15 -0.22
N GLU A 9 10.24 -26.35 0.13
CA GLU A 9 9.32 -26.56 1.25
C GLU A 9 9.91 -26.07 2.58
N ASN A 10 11.20 -26.31 2.82
CA ASN A 10 11.89 -25.84 4.01
C ASN A 10 11.94 -24.31 4.08
N PHE A 11 12.29 -23.63 2.97
CA PHE A 11 12.31 -22.16 2.95
C PHE A 11 10.91 -21.56 3.17
N ILE A 12 9.86 -22.14 2.58
CA ILE A 12 8.48 -21.71 2.80
C ILE A 12 8.07 -21.90 4.26
N TYR A 13 8.42 -23.03 4.86
CA TYR A 13 8.14 -23.28 6.27
C TYR A 13 8.83 -22.24 7.16
N VAL A 14 10.09 -21.92 6.89
CA VAL A 14 10.81 -20.85 7.60
C VAL A 14 10.14 -19.48 7.40
N ALA A 15 9.71 -19.14 6.18
CA ALA A 15 9.00 -17.89 5.91
C ALA A 15 7.70 -17.76 6.72
N LYS A 16 6.91 -18.84 6.80
CA LYS A 16 5.67 -18.90 7.62
C LYS A 16 5.95 -18.78 9.12
N LEU A 17 7.03 -19.37 9.62
CA LEU A 17 7.46 -19.19 11.01
C LEU A 17 7.90 -17.76 11.29
N ALA A 18 8.67 -17.16 10.37
CA ALA A 18 9.14 -15.79 10.48
C ALA A 18 7.97 -14.78 10.47
N GLU A 19 6.96 -15.01 9.63
CA GLU A 19 5.71 -14.24 9.61
C GLU A 19 4.99 -14.29 10.97
N GLN A 20 4.79 -15.48 11.53
CA GLN A 20 4.14 -15.65 12.84
C GLN A 20 4.93 -15.04 14.00
N ALA A 21 6.25 -14.93 13.84
CA ALA A 21 7.14 -14.30 14.80
C ALA A 21 7.37 -12.79 14.53
N GLU A 22 6.70 -12.23 13.51
CA GLU A 22 6.86 -10.84 13.05
C GLU A 22 8.31 -10.46 12.70
N ARG A 23 9.12 -11.44 12.29
CA ARG A 23 10.53 -11.27 11.86
C ARG A 23 10.62 -11.14 10.35
N TYR A 24 10.08 -10.04 9.82
CA TYR A 24 9.88 -9.88 8.37
C TYR A 24 11.19 -9.81 7.56
N ASP A 25 12.30 -9.33 8.13
CA ASP A 25 13.60 -9.37 7.44
C ASP A 25 14.02 -10.83 7.14
N GLU A 26 13.83 -11.77 8.07
CA GLU A 26 14.08 -13.20 7.84
C GLU A 26 13.06 -13.86 6.90
N MET A 27 11.81 -13.38 6.93
CA MET A 27 10.79 -13.82 5.98
C MET A 27 11.21 -13.48 4.55
N VAL A 28 11.71 -12.26 4.31
CA VAL A 28 12.25 -11.84 3.01
C VAL A 28 13.45 -12.70 2.61
N ASP A 29 14.41 -12.93 3.51
CA ASP A 29 15.57 -13.78 3.23
C ASP A 29 15.17 -15.20 2.80
N ALA A 30 14.17 -15.79 3.44
CA ALA A 30 13.66 -17.11 3.09
C ALA A 30 12.95 -17.09 1.73
N MET A 31 12.06 -16.12 1.49
CA MET A 31 11.32 -16.01 0.24
C MET A 31 12.21 -15.67 -0.96
N ASN A 32 13.30 -14.93 -0.76
CA ASN A 32 14.32 -14.71 -1.77
C ASN A 32 15.02 -16.00 -2.21
N LYS A 33 15.24 -16.93 -1.28
CA LYS A 33 15.77 -18.26 -1.62
C LYS A 33 14.77 -19.08 -2.43
N VAL A 34 13.48 -18.97 -2.14
CA VAL A 34 12.41 -19.60 -2.93
C VAL A 34 12.37 -19.03 -4.34
N ALA A 35 12.40 -17.71 -4.50
CA ALA A 35 12.38 -17.04 -5.80
C ALA A 35 13.57 -17.46 -6.68
N LYS A 36 14.76 -17.56 -6.09
CA LYS A 36 16.02 -17.96 -6.76
C LYS A 36 16.07 -19.44 -7.22
N LEU A 37 15.02 -20.21 -6.97
CA LEU A 37 14.89 -21.56 -7.53
C LEU A 37 14.38 -21.55 -8.99
N ASP A 38 14.03 -20.38 -9.53
CA ASP A 38 13.58 -20.17 -10.92
C ASP A 38 12.41 -21.10 -11.31
N VAL A 39 11.51 -21.29 -10.34
CA VAL A 39 10.26 -22.04 -10.50
C VAL A 39 9.12 -21.14 -10.07
N GLU A 40 8.11 -21.02 -10.92
CA GLU A 40 6.93 -20.18 -10.72
C GLU A 40 6.40 -20.28 -9.29
N LEU A 41 6.13 -19.13 -8.67
CA LEU A 41 5.53 -19.07 -7.35
C LEU A 41 4.03 -19.36 -7.45
N THR A 42 3.55 -20.24 -6.59
CA THR A 42 2.12 -20.39 -6.31
C THR A 42 1.55 -19.10 -5.74
N VAL A 43 0.23 -18.97 -5.75
CA VAL A 43 -0.47 -17.82 -5.18
C VAL A 43 -0.07 -17.59 -3.73
N GLU A 44 0.02 -18.64 -2.91
CA GLU A 44 0.42 -18.55 -1.50
C GLU A 44 1.87 -18.06 -1.34
N GLU A 45 2.82 -18.58 -2.12
CA GLU A 45 4.23 -18.17 -2.03
C GLU A 45 4.43 -16.73 -2.52
N ARG A 46 3.78 -16.34 -3.61
CA ARG A 46 3.77 -14.96 -4.13
C ARG A 46 3.23 -13.99 -3.08
N ASN A 47 2.20 -14.42 -2.38
CA ASN A 47 1.58 -13.71 -1.28
C ASN A 47 2.54 -13.53 -0.09
N LEU A 48 3.22 -14.60 0.35
CA LEU A 48 4.25 -14.53 1.40
C LEU A 48 5.39 -13.57 1.04
N LEU A 49 5.90 -13.64 -0.20
CA LEU A 49 6.94 -12.73 -0.69
C LEU A 49 6.50 -11.25 -0.56
N SER A 50 5.28 -10.95 -1.02
CA SER A 50 4.71 -9.60 -0.95
C SER A 50 4.55 -9.11 0.48
N VAL A 51 4.01 -9.95 1.38
CA VAL A 51 3.84 -9.61 2.81
C VAL A 51 5.18 -9.33 3.48
N GLY A 52 6.20 -10.15 3.24
CA GLY A 52 7.53 -9.96 3.80
C GLY A 52 8.12 -8.60 3.42
N TYR A 53 8.25 -8.33 2.12
CA TYR A 53 8.84 -7.07 1.67
C TYR A 53 8.01 -5.84 2.05
N LYS A 54 6.67 -5.95 2.00
CA LYS A 54 5.74 -4.87 2.40
C LYS A 54 5.97 -4.45 3.86
N ASN A 55 6.12 -5.39 4.78
CA ASN A 55 6.37 -5.08 6.18
C ASN A 55 7.77 -4.49 6.41
N VAL A 56 8.79 -5.07 5.78
CA VAL A 56 10.17 -4.55 5.87
C VAL A 56 10.23 -3.11 5.36
N VAL A 57 9.73 -2.83 4.15
CA VAL A 57 9.75 -1.47 3.58
C VAL A 57 8.83 -0.50 4.34
N GLY A 58 7.67 -0.98 4.81
CA GLY A 58 6.68 -0.18 5.54
C GLY A 58 7.25 0.43 6.82
N SER A 59 7.97 -0.38 7.63
CA SER A 59 8.61 0.08 8.87
C SER A 59 9.64 1.19 8.63
N ARG A 60 10.46 1.07 7.57
CA ARG A 60 11.47 2.06 7.21
C ARG A 60 10.83 3.31 6.60
N ARG A 61 9.77 3.19 5.80
CA ARG A 61 9.01 4.35 5.27
C ARG A 61 8.36 5.15 6.39
N ALA A 62 7.75 4.50 7.37
CA ALA A 62 7.19 5.17 8.55
C ALA A 62 8.28 5.96 9.31
N SER A 63 9.42 5.31 9.56
CA SER A 63 10.59 5.94 10.20
C SER A 63 11.09 7.16 9.42
N TRP A 64 11.23 7.04 8.10
CA TRP A 64 11.68 8.14 7.23
C TRP A 64 10.74 9.35 7.28
N ARG A 65 9.42 9.13 7.29
CA ARG A 65 8.44 10.24 7.34
C ARG A 65 8.43 10.93 8.70
N ILE A 66 8.57 10.18 9.80
CA ILE A 66 8.74 10.76 11.15
C ILE A 66 9.99 11.63 11.18
N LEU A 67 11.14 11.11 10.71
CA LEU A 67 12.40 11.86 10.70
C LEU A 67 12.32 13.11 9.83
N SER A 68 11.69 13.02 8.65
CA SER A 68 11.46 14.18 7.78
C SER A 68 10.59 15.26 8.46
N SER A 69 9.55 14.87 9.18
CA SER A 69 8.71 15.82 9.93
C SER A 69 9.48 16.48 11.08
N ILE A 70 10.29 15.72 11.82
CA ILE A 70 11.12 16.27 12.90
C ILE A 70 12.18 17.22 12.33
N GLN A 71 12.82 16.86 11.22
CA GLN A 71 13.79 17.71 10.53
C GLN A 71 13.16 19.06 10.16
N GLN A 72 11.99 19.06 9.51
CA GLN A 72 11.29 20.29 9.13
C GLN A 72 10.94 21.18 10.34
N LYS A 73 10.55 20.57 11.47
CA LYS A 73 10.28 21.29 12.72
C LYS A 73 11.54 21.94 13.30
N GLU A 74 12.65 21.21 13.35
CA GLU A 74 13.93 21.76 13.86
C GLU A 74 14.53 22.82 12.91
N GLU A 75 14.35 22.66 11.59
CA GLU A 75 14.70 23.69 10.60
C GLU A 75 13.93 24.99 10.86
N SER A 76 12.62 24.90 11.13
CA SER A 76 11.80 26.10 11.44
C SER A 76 12.21 26.81 12.75
N ARG A 77 12.92 26.11 13.64
CA ARG A 77 13.45 26.65 14.90
C ARG A 77 14.87 27.20 14.78
N GLY A 78 15.51 27.06 13.62
CA GLY A 78 16.90 27.50 13.40
C GLY A 78 17.95 26.66 14.12
N ASN A 79 17.64 25.42 14.51
CA ASN A 79 18.55 24.57 15.27
C ASN A 79 19.47 23.74 14.34
N GLU A 80 20.43 24.42 13.71
CA GLU A 80 21.28 23.83 12.66
C GLU A 80 22.01 22.55 13.08
N VAL A 81 22.42 22.45 14.36
CA VAL A 81 23.13 21.28 14.89
C VAL A 81 22.21 20.05 14.89
N HIS A 82 20.99 20.18 15.43
CA HIS A 82 20.04 19.07 15.44
C HIS A 82 19.57 18.73 14.02
N VAL A 83 19.35 19.73 13.16
CA VAL A 83 18.98 19.51 11.76
C VAL A 83 20.03 18.64 11.05
N LYS A 84 21.32 18.92 11.25
CA LYS A 84 22.40 18.10 10.69
C LYS A 84 22.36 16.67 11.20
N GLN A 85 22.19 16.46 12.52
CA GLN A 85 22.12 15.12 13.11
C GLN A 85 20.91 14.32 12.59
N ILE A 86 19.74 14.95 12.51
CA ILE A 86 18.52 14.32 11.99
C ILE A 86 18.71 13.95 10.52
N LYS A 87 19.31 14.85 9.72
CA LYS A 87 19.58 14.59 8.30
C LYS A 87 20.50 13.39 8.10
N GLU A 88 21.58 13.28 8.88
CA GLU A 88 22.49 12.12 8.84
C GLU A 88 21.77 10.82 9.19
N TYR A 89 20.88 10.84 10.19
CA TYR A 89 20.11 9.66 10.57
C TYR A 89 19.05 9.29 9.52
N ARG A 90 18.38 10.29 8.94
CA ARG A 90 17.42 10.09 7.84
C ARG A 90 18.10 9.46 6.62
N GLN A 91 19.32 9.87 6.28
CA GLN A 91 20.10 9.29 5.18
C GLN A 91 20.44 7.81 5.39
N LYS A 92 20.62 7.36 6.63
CA LYS A 92 20.77 5.92 6.93
C LYS A 92 19.50 5.15 6.56
N VAL A 93 18.34 5.66 6.97
CA VAL A 93 17.04 5.07 6.62
C VAL A 93 16.80 5.09 5.11
N GLU A 94 17.16 6.17 4.42
CA GLU A 94 17.08 6.26 2.95
C GLU A 94 17.96 5.22 2.24
N THR A 95 19.12 4.90 2.82
CA THR A 95 20.02 3.86 2.31
C THR A 95 19.41 2.47 2.52
N GLU A 96 18.85 2.19 3.69
CA GLU A 96 18.13 0.93 3.96
C GLU A 96 16.94 0.77 3.01
N LEU A 97 16.11 1.80 2.83
CA LEU A 97 15.01 1.80 1.86
C LEU A 97 15.48 1.53 0.44
N SER A 98 16.57 2.18 0.03
CA SER A 98 17.15 1.97 -1.31
C SER A 98 17.58 0.52 -1.51
N ASN A 99 18.22 -0.08 -0.50
CA ASN A 99 18.66 -1.48 -0.57
C ASN A 99 17.48 -2.45 -0.65
N ILE A 100 16.44 -2.26 0.17
CA ILE A 100 15.24 -3.10 0.16
C ILE A 100 14.54 -3.02 -1.21
N CYS A 101 14.37 -1.81 -1.75
CA CYS A 101 13.73 -1.63 -3.06
C CYS A 101 14.57 -2.25 -4.18
N ASN A 102 15.89 -2.06 -4.17
CA ASN A 102 16.78 -2.64 -5.18
C ASN A 102 16.77 -4.17 -5.15
N ASP A 103 16.77 -4.77 -3.96
CA ASP A 103 16.74 -6.22 -3.78
C ASP A 103 15.50 -6.86 -4.43
N ILE A 104 14.29 -6.37 -4.13
CA ILE A 104 13.07 -6.89 -4.76
C ILE A 104 13.04 -6.63 -6.27
N MET A 105 13.53 -5.48 -6.74
CA MET A 105 13.58 -5.20 -8.18
C MET A 105 14.49 -6.21 -8.90
N THR A 106 15.66 -6.53 -8.35
CA THR A 106 16.54 -7.58 -8.86
C THR A 106 15.85 -8.93 -8.84
N VAL A 107 15.19 -9.31 -7.74
CA VAL A 107 14.46 -10.59 -7.65
C VAL A 107 13.34 -10.68 -8.70
N ILE A 108 12.59 -9.60 -8.91
CA ILE A 108 11.53 -9.53 -9.92
C ILE A 108 12.09 -9.72 -11.33
N ASP A 109 13.15 -9.00 -11.67
CA ASP A 109 13.69 -8.94 -13.02
C ASP A 109 14.48 -10.20 -13.41
N GLU A 110 15.24 -10.76 -12.47
CA GLU A 110 16.12 -11.90 -12.73
C GLU A 110 15.42 -13.25 -12.56
N HIS A 111 14.43 -13.35 -11.66
CA HIS A 111 13.87 -14.64 -11.25
C HIS A 111 12.35 -14.75 -11.47
N LEU A 112 11.56 -13.75 -11.03
CA LEU A 112 10.10 -13.89 -10.99
C LEU A 112 9.42 -13.67 -12.34
N ILE A 113 9.73 -12.58 -13.05
CA ILE A 113 9.16 -12.33 -14.38
C ILE A 113 9.58 -13.43 -15.37
N PRO A 114 10.87 -13.81 -15.48
CA PRO A 114 11.31 -14.87 -16.41
C PRO A 114 10.68 -16.24 -16.13
N SER A 115 10.40 -16.55 -14.87
CA SER A 115 9.81 -17.83 -14.46
C SER A 115 8.28 -17.81 -14.42
N SER A 116 7.63 -16.66 -14.63
CA SER A 116 6.18 -16.53 -14.55
C SER A 116 5.48 -16.90 -15.85
N SER A 117 4.32 -17.54 -15.73
CA SER A 117 3.37 -17.66 -16.83
C SER A 117 2.64 -16.32 -17.04
N ALA A 118 2.21 -16.08 -18.28
CA ALA A 118 1.45 -14.87 -18.62
C ALA A 118 0.10 -14.84 -17.88
N GLY A 119 -0.37 -13.64 -17.54
CA GLY A 119 -1.66 -13.40 -16.86
C GLY A 119 -1.49 -12.72 -15.50
N GLU A 120 -2.18 -13.22 -14.48
CA GLU A 120 -2.22 -12.61 -13.13
C GLU A 120 -0.84 -12.40 -12.51
N SER A 121 0.06 -13.38 -12.65
CA SER A 121 1.42 -13.31 -12.11
C SER A 121 2.21 -12.17 -12.73
N THR A 122 2.09 -11.96 -14.04
CA THR A 122 2.73 -10.85 -14.75
C THR A 122 2.22 -9.49 -14.24
N VAL A 123 0.90 -9.32 -14.12
CA VAL A 123 0.30 -8.10 -13.57
C VAL A 123 0.80 -7.85 -12.15
N PHE A 124 0.81 -8.89 -11.32
CA PHE A 124 1.26 -8.81 -9.93
C PHE A 124 2.71 -8.32 -9.82
N TYR A 125 3.64 -8.91 -10.57
CA TYR A 125 5.06 -8.56 -10.47
C TYR A 125 5.36 -7.18 -11.06
N TYR A 126 4.74 -6.79 -12.17
CA TYR A 126 4.91 -5.43 -12.71
C TYR A 126 4.28 -4.37 -11.79
N LYS A 127 3.12 -4.65 -11.20
CA LYS A 127 2.52 -3.78 -10.17
C LYS A 127 3.48 -3.62 -8.98
N MET A 128 4.01 -4.73 -8.47
CA MET A 128 4.97 -4.72 -7.36
C MET A 128 6.21 -3.90 -7.72
N LYS A 129 6.77 -4.09 -8.92
CA LYS A 129 7.90 -3.30 -9.43
C LYS A 129 7.58 -1.79 -9.45
N GLY A 130 6.40 -1.41 -9.95
CA GLY A 130 5.91 -0.02 -9.91
C GLY A 130 5.83 0.53 -8.48
N ASP A 131 5.29 -0.27 -7.55
CA ASP A 131 5.21 0.10 -6.13
C ASP A 131 6.58 0.39 -5.50
N TYR A 132 7.61 -0.43 -5.76
CA TYR A 132 8.95 -0.21 -5.19
C TYR A 132 9.70 0.96 -5.83
N TYR A 133 9.54 1.19 -7.14
CA TYR A 133 10.06 2.41 -7.77
C TYR A 133 9.35 3.67 -7.25
N ARG A 134 8.04 3.60 -7.00
CA ARG A 134 7.30 4.68 -6.34
C ARG A 134 7.88 4.99 -4.96
N TYR A 135 8.19 3.98 -4.15
CA TYR A 135 8.82 4.19 -2.84
C TYR A 135 10.18 4.87 -2.94
N LEU A 136 11.00 4.55 -3.96
CA LEU A 136 12.23 5.28 -4.24
C LEU A 136 11.96 6.74 -4.58
N ALA A 137 10.96 7.02 -5.43
CA ALA A 137 10.60 8.37 -5.84
C ALA A 137 10.07 9.25 -4.70
N GLU A 138 9.60 8.67 -3.58
CA GLU A 138 9.12 9.42 -2.41
C GLU A 138 10.23 10.23 -1.73
N PHE A 139 11.45 9.69 -1.64
CA PHE A 139 12.54 10.30 -0.87
C PHE A 139 13.75 10.73 -1.72
N LYS A 140 13.90 10.18 -2.94
CA LYS A 140 14.94 10.63 -3.87
C LYS A 140 14.71 12.07 -4.31
N SER A 141 15.75 12.70 -4.84
CA SER A 141 15.72 14.11 -5.28
C SER A 141 16.42 14.28 -6.62
N GLY A 142 16.10 15.36 -7.33
CA GLY A 142 16.75 15.69 -8.61
C GLY A 142 16.54 14.61 -9.67
N ASN A 143 17.62 14.22 -10.34
CA ASN A 143 17.58 13.24 -11.44
C ASN A 143 17.14 11.85 -10.96
N ASP A 144 17.61 11.41 -9.79
CA ASP A 144 17.26 10.09 -9.23
C ASP A 144 15.75 9.96 -8.98
N LYS A 145 15.09 11.03 -8.54
CA LYS A 145 13.62 11.04 -8.36
C LYS A 145 12.91 10.87 -9.70
N LYS A 146 13.38 11.59 -10.73
CA LYS A 146 12.80 11.53 -12.08
C LYS A 146 12.96 10.12 -12.67
N GLU A 147 14.15 9.55 -12.56
CA GLU A 147 14.42 8.20 -13.05
C GLU A 147 13.55 7.15 -12.33
N ALA A 148 13.44 7.23 -11.00
CA ALA A 148 12.56 6.35 -10.24
C ALA A 148 11.09 6.51 -10.64
N ALA A 149 10.61 7.73 -10.85
CA ALA A 149 9.24 8.01 -11.30
C ALA A 149 8.98 7.46 -12.72
N ASP A 150 9.93 7.63 -13.65
CA ASP A 150 9.82 7.13 -15.02
C ASP A 150 9.78 5.59 -15.05
N GLN A 151 10.61 4.92 -14.24
CA GLN A 151 10.58 3.46 -14.10
C GLN A 151 9.28 2.97 -13.44
N SER A 152 8.78 3.67 -12.42
CA SER A 152 7.50 3.38 -11.79
C SER A 152 6.35 3.46 -12.81
N LEU A 153 6.32 4.53 -13.62
CA LEU A 153 5.31 4.73 -14.66
C LEU A 153 5.35 3.59 -15.69
N LYS A 154 6.56 3.25 -16.17
CA LYS A 154 6.74 2.17 -17.15
C LYS A 154 6.27 0.81 -16.60
N ALA A 155 6.57 0.52 -15.33
CA ALA A 155 6.14 -0.71 -14.68
C ALA A 155 4.62 -0.78 -14.53
N TYR A 156 3.97 0.29 -14.06
CA TYR A 156 2.50 0.34 -13.97
C TYR A 156 1.83 0.25 -15.35
N GLN A 157 2.37 0.90 -16.38
CA GLN A 157 1.86 0.75 -17.75
C GLN A 157 1.96 -0.70 -18.25
N SER A 158 3.08 -1.37 -17.98
CA SER A 158 3.26 -2.79 -18.34
C SER A 158 2.25 -3.68 -17.59
N ALA A 159 2.00 -3.38 -16.31
CA ALA A 159 0.97 -4.05 -15.52
C ALA A 159 -0.43 -3.79 -16.07
N SER A 160 -0.75 -2.56 -16.50
CA SER A 160 -2.06 -2.18 -17.05
C SER A 160 -2.36 -2.92 -18.34
N THR A 161 -1.39 -2.99 -19.26
CA THR A 161 -1.55 -3.76 -20.50
C THR A 161 -1.74 -5.25 -20.22
N ALA A 162 -0.99 -5.82 -19.29
CA ALA A 162 -1.16 -7.22 -18.89
C ALA A 162 -2.50 -7.48 -18.14
N ALA A 163 -3.13 -6.45 -17.58
CA ALA A 163 -4.39 -6.54 -16.84
C ALA A 163 -5.63 -6.39 -17.72
N GLU A 164 -5.48 -6.09 -19.03
CA GLU A 164 -6.61 -5.95 -19.97
C GLU A 164 -7.47 -7.21 -20.04
N ASP A 165 -6.86 -8.39 -19.88
CA ASP A 165 -7.52 -9.69 -19.88
C ASP A 165 -8.22 -10.04 -18.56
N LEU A 166 -8.00 -9.26 -17.49
CA LEU A 166 -8.64 -9.46 -16.19
C LEU A 166 -9.96 -8.69 -16.12
N SER A 167 -10.99 -9.26 -15.47
CA SER A 167 -12.26 -8.56 -15.30
C SER A 167 -12.06 -7.23 -14.55
N PRO A 168 -12.86 -6.18 -14.83
CA PRO A 168 -12.83 -4.93 -14.08
C PRO A 168 -12.97 -5.08 -12.57
N THR A 169 -13.68 -6.12 -12.13
CA THR A 169 -13.88 -6.46 -10.72
C THR A 169 -12.75 -7.29 -10.12
N HIS A 170 -11.76 -7.73 -10.91
CA HIS A 170 -10.67 -8.58 -10.44
C HIS A 170 -9.79 -7.85 -9.40
N PRO A 171 -9.54 -8.41 -8.20
CA PRO A 171 -8.80 -7.73 -7.14
C PRO A 171 -7.42 -7.22 -7.54
N ILE A 172 -6.68 -7.99 -8.36
CA ILE A 172 -5.36 -7.56 -8.86
C ILE A 172 -5.47 -6.32 -9.77
N ARG A 173 -6.48 -6.25 -10.66
CA ARG A 173 -6.71 -5.11 -11.57
C ARG A 173 -7.16 -3.88 -10.78
N LEU A 174 -8.08 -4.04 -9.84
CA LEU A 174 -8.50 -2.98 -8.92
C LEU A 174 -7.35 -2.45 -8.07
N GLY A 175 -6.56 -3.34 -7.50
CA GLY A 175 -5.38 -2.98 -6.70
C GLY A 175 -4.30 -2.27 -7.52
N LEU A 176 -4.15 -2.62 -8.80
CA LEU A 176 -3.30 -1.90 -9.74
C LEU A 176 -3.82 -0.46 -9.97
N ALA A 177 -5.10 -0.29 -10.28
CA ALA A 177 -5.70 1.03 -10.50
C ALA A 177 -5.58 1.93 -9.26
N LEU A 178 -5.77 1.35 -8.07
CA LEU A 178 -5.59 2.05 -6.81
C LEU A 178 -4.15 2.56 -6.63
N ASN A 179 -3.15 1.70 -6.81
CA ASN A 179 -1.77 2.12 -6.60
C ASN A 179 -1.26 3.07 -7.70
N PHE A 180 -1.74 2.88 -8.93
CA PHE A 180 -1.36 3.73 -10.06
C PHE A 180 -2.01 5.12 -9.98
N SER A 181 -3.26 5.23 -9.48
CA SER A 181 -3.87 6.54 -9.22
C SER A 181 -3.14 7.30 -8.10
N VAL A 182 -2.74 6.61 -7.02
CA VAL A 182 -1.91 7.20 -5.96
C VAL A 182 -0.56 7.66 -6.51
N PHE A 183 0.08 6.90 -7.41
CA PHE A 183 1.31 7.33 -8.09
C PHE A 183 1.11 8.64 -8.87
N TYR A 184 0.03 8.76 -9.64
CA TYR A 184 -0.26 9.99 -10.37
C TYR A 184 -0.48 11.17 -9.43
N TYR A 185 -1.15 10.95 -8.30
CA TYR A 185 -1.43 11.99 -7.32
C TYR A 185 -0.17 12.42 -6.57
N GLU A 186 0.52 11.49 -5.90
CA GLU A 186 1.61 11.79 -4.96
C GLU A 186 2.97 12.04 -5.65
N ILE A 187 3.26 11.34 -6.75
CA ILE A 187 4.59 11.39 -7.39
C ILE A 187 4.59 12.31 -8.61
N MET A 188 3.60 12.14 -9.50
CA MET A 188 3.51 12.92 -10.74
C MET A 188 2.82 14.27 -10.55
N ASN A 189 2.23 14.53 -9.37
CA ASN A 189 1.48 15.74 -9.06
C ASN A 189 0.40 16.05 -10.12
N SER A 190 -0.27 15.00 -10.61
CA SER A 190 -1.29 15.05 -11.65
C SER A 190 -2.64 14.58 -11.09
N SER A 191 -3.25 15.44 -10.28
CA SER A 191 -4.52 15.15 -9.59
C SER A 191 -5.64 14.75 -10.56
N GLU A 192 -5.78 15.46 -11.69
CA GLU A 192 -6.79 15.16 -12.71
C GLU A 192 -6.67 13.72 -13.25
N ARG A 193 -5.44 13.29 -13.60
CA ARG A 193 -5.19 11.93 -14.09
C ARG A 193 -5.43 10.89 -13.01
N ALA A 194 -5.05 11.17 -11.76
CA ALA A 194 -5.28 10.29 -10.63
C ALA A 194 -6.78 10.06 -10.40
N CYS A 195 -7.56 11.13 -10.33
CA CYS A 195 -9.01 11.07 -10.15
C CYS A 195 -9.69 10.39 -11.33
N HIS A 196 -9.29 10.70 -12.57
CA HIS A 196 -9.84 10.04 -13.75
C HIS A 196 -9.62 8.52 -13.71
N LEU A 197 -8.39 8.08 -13.45
CA LEU A 197 -8.05 6.65 -13.38
C LEU A 197 -8.80 5.93 -12.26
N ALA A 198 -8.86 6.53 -11.06
CA ALA A 198 -9.57 5.93 -9.92
C ALA A 198 -11.09 5.86 -10.16
N LYS A 199 -11.69 6.92 -10.73
CA LYS A 199 -13.12 6.97 -11.06
C LYS A 199 -13.46 5.96 -12.14
N GLN A 200 -12.68 5.88 -13.21
CA GLN A 200 -12.89 4.90 -14.28
C GLN A 200 -12.88 3.48 -13.74
N ALA A 201 -11.87 3.10 -12.95
CA ALA A 201 -11.80 1.75 -12.38
C ALA A 201 -12.96 1.44 -11.43
N PHE A 202 -13.41 2.43 -10.66
CA PHE A 202 -14.55 2.28 -9.76
C PHE A 202 -15.87 2.10 -10.51
N ASP A 203 -16.12 2.94 -11.53
CA ASP A 203 -17.34 2.91 -12.34
C ASP A 203 -17.43 1.61 -13.17
N GLU A 204 -16.33 1.17 -13.78
CA GLU A 204 -16.25 -0.11 -14.48
C GLU A 204 -16.56 -1.28 -13.54
N ALA A 205 -16.00 -1.29 -12.32
CA ALA A 205 -16.23 -2.35 -11.35
C ALA A 205 -17.65 -2.37 -10.79
N ILE A 206 -18.27 -1.20 -10.56
CA ILE A 206 -19.68 -1.12 -10.17
C ILE A 206 -20.58 -1.76 -11.23
N SER A 207 -20.30 -1.53 -12.51
CA SER A 207 -21.16 -2.04 -13.59
C SER A 207 -21.24 -3.57 -13.68
N GLU A 208 -20.25 -4.27 -13.11
CA GLU A 208 -20.17 -5.74 -13.11
C GLU A 208 -20.25 -6.35 -11.70
N LEU A 209 -20.52 -5.54 -10.67
CA LEU A 209 -20.48 -5.95 -9.27
C LEU A 209 -21.45 -7.10 -8.95
N ASP A 210 -22.65 -7.07 -9.54
CA ASP A 210 -23.71 -8.06 -9.35
C ASP A 210 -23.35 -9.45 -9.92
N SER A 211 -22.29 -9.54 -10.73
CA SER A 211 -21.83 -10.80 -11.34
C SER A 211 -20.77 -11.53 -10.51
N LEU A 212 -20.31 -10.94 -9.40
CA LEU A 212 -19.25 -11.50 -8.57
C LEU A 212 -19.72 -12.71 -7.75
N SER A 213 -18.82 -13.68 -7.59
CA SER A 213 -18.97 -14.75 -6.61
C SER A 213 -18.78 -14.21 -5.18
N GLU A 214 -19.39 -14.88 -4.19
CA GLU A 214 -19.22 -14.50 -2.77
C GLU A 214 -17.75 -14.49 -2.31
N GLU A 215 -16.91 -15.35 -2.91
CA GLU A 215 -15.49 -15.46 -2.60
C GLU A 215 -14.71 -14.21 -3.04
N SER A 216 -14.97 -13.69 -4.23
CA SER A 216 -14.28 -12.50 -4.76
C SER A 216 -14.92 -11.18 -4.32
N TYR A 217 -16.20 -11.19 -3.92
CA TYR A 217 -16.96 -10.00 -3.56
C TYR A 217 -16.30 -9.18 -2.43
N LYS A 218 -15.83 -9.86 -1.38
CA LYS A 218 -15.23 -9.19 -0.21
C LYS A 218 -13.95 -8.44 -0.57
N ASP A 219 -13.08 -9.06 -1.37
CA ASP A 219 -11.79 -8.48 -1.73
C ASP A 219 -11.96 -7.31 -2.70
N SER A 220 -12.82 -7.47 -3.71
CA SER A 220 -13.09 -6.43 -4.69
C SER A 220 -13.76 -5.21 -4.06
N THR A 221 -14.77 -5.42 -3.20
CA THR A 221 -15.50 -4.32 -2.54
C THR A 221 -14.61 -3.55 -1.55
N LEU A 222 -13.69 -4.22 -0.86
CA LEU A 222 -12.70 -3.56 -0.01
C LEU A 222 -11.81 -2.60 -0.81
N ILE A 223 -11.34 -3.02 -2.00
CA ILE A 223 -10.49 -2.17 -2.85
C ILE A 223 -11.30 -1.02 -3.46
N MET A 224 -12.54 -1.29 -3.91
CA MET A 224 -13.44 -0.26 -4.42
C MET A 224 -13.73 0.82 -3.36
N GLN A 225 -13.92 0.41 -2.10
CA GLN A 225 -14.10 1.33 -0.99
C GLN A 225 -12.90 2.29 -0.84
N LEU A 226 -11.68 1.78 -0.99
CA LEU A 226 -10.46 2.59 -0.88
C LEU A 226 -10.27 3.52 -2.07
N LEU A 227 -10.66 3.10 -3.29
CA LEU A 227 -10.74 4.00 -4.45
C LEU A 227 -11.70 5.17 -4.19
N ARG A 228 -12.89 4.88 -3.64
CA ARG A 228 -13.89 5.91 -3.29
C ARG A 228 -13.36 6.87 -2.23
N ASP A 229 -12.68 6.35 -1.21
CA ASP A 229 -12.14 7.16 -0.12
C ASP A 229 -11.04 8.10 -0.63
N ASN A 230 -10.16 7.61 -1.52
CA ASN A 230 -9.16 8.44 -2.20
C ASN A 230 -9.80 9.53 -3.07
N LEU A 231 -10.81 9.19 -3.87
CA LEU A 231 -11.54 10.18 -4.69
C LEU A 231 -12.17 11.28 -3.84
N THR A 232 -12.78 10.91 -2.71
CA THR A 232 -13.39 11.86 -1.78
C THR A 232 -12.34 12.80 -1.19
N LEU A 233 -11.18 12.26 -0.78
CA LEU A 233 -10.07 13.05 -0.27
C LEU A 233 -9.56 14.04 -1.33
N TRP A 234 -9.24 13.55 -2.52
CA TRP A 234 -8.58 14.36 -3.57
C TRP A 234 -9.49 15.42 -4.18
N THR A 235 -10.80 15.18 -4.23
CA THR A 235 -11.78 16.19 -4.68
C THR A 235 -12.06 17.24 -3.60
N SER A 236 -11.90 16.91 -2.32
CA SER A 236 -12.05 17.88 -1.23
C SER A 236 -10.85 18.85 -1.09
N ASP A 237 -9.67 18.46 -1.58
CA ASP A 237 -8.45 19.27 -1.51
C ASP A 237 -8.32 20.31 -2.65
N ASN A 238 -9.20 20.27 -3.66
CA ASN A 238 -9.30 21.27 -4.72
C ASN A 238 -10.52 22.20 -4.49
N PRO A 239 -10.40 23.32 -3.74
CA PRO A 239 -11.46 24.32 -3.65
C PRO A 239 -11.62 25.19 -4.91
N GLU A 240 -10.79 25.00 -5.94
CA GLU A 240 -10.91 25.67 -7.24
C GLU A 240 -11.61 24.77 -8.25
N ASP A 241 -12.91 24.55 -8.03
CA ASP A 241 -13.93 24.46 -9.09
C ASP A 241 -15.29 24.55 -8.40
N GLY A 242 -15.69 25.79 -8.14
CA GLY A 242 -17.07 26.10 -7.87
C GLY A 242 -17.90 25.79 -9.11
N GLU A 243 -18.98 25.04 -8.87
CA GLU A 243 -20.17 24.84 -9.72
C GLU A 243 -20.23 23.56 -10.59
N ASN A 244 -21.12 22.67 -10.14
CA ASN A 244 -21.86 21.63 -10.87
C ASN A 244 -21.12 20.36 -11.32
N GLU A 245 -21.13 19.35 -10.45
CA GLU A 245 -21.77 18.06 -10.75
C GLU A 245 -22.11 17.34 -9.44
N LYS A 246 -23.40 17.41 -9.04
CA LYS A 246 -23.92 16.47 -8.04
C LYS A 246 -23.97 15.10 -8.71
N MET A 247 -23.15 14.16 -8.24
CA MET A 247 -23.40 12.74 -8.47
C MET A 247 -24.80 12.41 -7.91
N GLU A 248 -25.79 12.27 -8.79
CA GLU A 248 -27.07 11.66 -8.44
C GLU A 248 -26.84 10.16 -8.24
N ILE A 249 -26.65 9.76 -6.99
CA ILE A 249 -26.82 8.36 -6.58
C ILE A 249 -28.32 8.07 -6.72
N THR A 250 -28.66 7.24 -7.71
CA THR A 250 -30.04 6.78 -7.92
C THR A 250 -30.55 6.07 -6.66
N LYS A 251 -31.70 6.54 -6.16
CA LYS A 251 -32.34 6.21 -4.87
C LYS A 251 -32.66 4.73 -4.59
N SER A 252 -32.28 3.77 -5.43
CA SER A 252 -32.58 2.35 -5.22
C SER A 252 -31.54 1.59 -4.39
N GLY A 253 -30.39 2.19 -4.04
CA GLY A 253 -29.36 1.57 -3.18
C GLY A 253 -29.05 2.35 -1.89
N ALA A 254 -29.77 3.43 -1.61
CA ALA A 254 -29.49 4.32 -0.48
C ALA A 254 -29.92 3.72 0.87
N GLU A 255 -30.94 2.88 0.89
CA GLU A 255 -31.50 2.33 2.13
C GLU A 255 -30.59 1.28 2.79
N ASP A 256 -29.76 0.57 2.00
CA ASP A 256 -28.77 -0.37 2.54
C ASP A 256 -27.47 0.33 2.99
N ALA A 257 -27.15 1.49 2.42
CA ALA A 257 -25.96 2.28 2.77
C ALA A 257 -26.16 3.09 4.06
N GLU A 258 -27.39 3.49 4.37
CA GLU A 258 -27.71 4.31 5.56
C GLU A 258 -27.58 3.50 6.87
N ALA A 259 -27.72 2.17 6.80
CA ALA A 259 -27.46 1.27 7.92
C ALA A 259 -25.95 1.13 8.27
N MET A 260 -25.04 1.50 7.36
CA MET A 260 -23.59 1.52 7.62
C MET A 260 -23.11 2.83 8.29
N MET A 261 -23.98 3.82 8.47
CA MET A 261 -23.57 5.21 8.69
C MET A 261 -23.52 5.66 10.17
N ASN A 262 -23.67 4.77 11.15
CA ASN A 262 -23.79 5.15 12.57
C ASN A 262 -22.71 4.55 13.49
N VAL A 263 -21.45 4.93 13.30
CA VAL A 263 -20.47 5.19 14.38
C VAL A 263 -19.40 6.20 13.86
N VAL A 264 -19.34 7.37 14.49
CA VAL A 264 -18.37 8.49 14.35
C VAL A 264 -17.16 8.24 15.30
N PRO A 265 -15.96 8.91 15.29
CA PRO A 265 -15.20 9.73 14.32
C PRO A 265 -13.77 9.17 14.01
N SER A 266 -13.09 9.74 13.00
CA SER A 266 -11.63 9.62 12.75
C SER A 266 -11.12 8.26 12.21
N ILE A 267 -10.71 8.28 10.94
CA ILE A 267 -10.09 7.18 10.16
C ILE A 267 -8.70 6.83 10.73
N TRP A 268 -8.63 6.22 11.92
CA TRP A 268 -7.34 5.80 12.54
C TRP A 268 -7.39 4.50 13.35
N LEU A 269 -8.45 3.68 13.26
CA LEU A 269 -8.57 2.51 14.15
C LEU A 269 -9.51 1.38 13.65
N LEU A 270 -9.27 0.85 12.44
CA LEU A 270 -9.87 -0.44 12.02
C LEU A 270 -8.82 -1.35 11.37
N GLU A 271 -7.78 -1.66 12.14
CA GLU A 271 -6.74 -2.61 11.75
C GLU A 271 -6.77 -3.86 12.65
N VAL A 272 -7.90 -4.59 12.67
CA VAL A 272 -7.98 -6.03 12.96
C VAL A 272 -9.27 -6.57 12.32
N CYS A 273 -9.18 -7.33 11.22
CA CYS A 273 -9.98 -8.56 11.05
C CYS A 273 -9.69 -9.36 9.76
N SER A 274 -9.38 -10.64 10.00
CA SER A 274 -9.45 -11.85 9.17
C SER A 274 -8.41 -12.12 8.06
N LYS A 275 -7.92 -13.36 8.07
CA LYS A 275 -6.61 -13.84 7.61
C LYS A 275 -6.47 -14.18 6.12
N ASP A 276 -7.53 -14.12 5.32
CA ASP A 276 -7.49 -14.70 3.96
C ASP A 276 -7.69 -13.67 2.81
N ALA A 277 -7.82 -12.37 3.12
CA ALA A 277 -8.05 -11.28 2.15
C ALA A 277 -6.95 -10.17 2.15
N MET A 278 -5.90 -10.34 2.96
CA MET A 278 -5.10 -9.22 3.51
C MET A 278 -3.72 -9.00 2.85
N ILE A 279 -3.59 -9.20 1.53
CA ILE A 279 -2.28 -9.08 0.85
C ILE A 279 -2.18 -7.86 -0.09
N VAL A 280 -3.28 -7.13 -0.30
CA VAL A 280 -3.28 -6.07 -1.34
C VAL A 280 -2.97 -4.65 -0.82
N LEU A 281 -3.03 -4.33 0.48
CA LEU A 281 -3.15 -2.92 0.88
C LEU A 281 -2.37 -2.51 2.14
N ALA A 282 -1.15 -1.98 2.02
CA ALA A 282 -0.61 -1.02 3.02
C ALA A 282 0.60 -0.25 2.45
N SER A 283 0.33 0.79 1.65
CA SER A 283 1.41 1.67 1.16
C SER A 283 1.04 3.15 1.00
N VAL A 284 -0.05 3.64 1.59
CA VAL A 284 -0.64 4.97 1.37
C VAL A 284 -1.19 5.37 2.75
N LEU A 285 -0.73 6.34 3.55
CA LEU A 285 0.01 7.59 3.40
C LEU A 285 0.72 7.92 4.75
N LEU A 286 1.82 8.69 4.73
CA LEU A 286 1.84 9.87 5.62
C LEU A 286 1.91 11.11 4.73
N VAL A 287 0.93 12.01 4.88
CA VAL A 287 0.97 13.38 4.37
C VAL A 287 1.24 14.31 5.55
N PRO A 288 2.29 15.16 5.51
CA PRO A 288 2.47 16.24 6.47
C PRO A 288 1.68 17.48 6.01
N GLY A 289 0.82 18.08 6.85
CA GLY A 289 0.36 19.45 6.55
C GLY A 289 -0.95 20.00 7.13
N LYS A 290 -1.81 19.24 7.82
CA LYS A 290 -3.03 19.83 8.43
C LYS A 290 -2.98 19.79 9.95
N VAL A 291 -2.54 20.90 10.55
CA VAL A 291 -2.86 21.24 11.94
C VAL A 291 -4.34 21.58 11.99
N VAL A 292 -5.18 20.66 12.47
CA VAL A 292 -6.49 21.01 13.02
C VAL A 292 -6.35 20.92 14.53
N MET A 293 -5.93 22.04 15.12
CA MET A 293 -6.00 22.25 16.55
C MET A 293 -7.47 22.58 16.87
N ASN A 294 -8.21 21.64 17.46
CA ASN A 294 -9.28 22.00 18.42
C ASN A 294 -9.71 20.79 19.27
N HIS A 295 -9.33 20.87 20.55
CA HIS A 295 -9.94 20.30 21.75
C HIS A 295 -10.66 18.94 21.67
N ILE A 296 -9.96 17.81 21.95
CA ILE A 296 -10.51 16.67 22.69
C ILE A 296 -9.42 15.99 23.56
N LEU A 297 -9.44 16.34 24.85
CA LEU A 297 -9.11 15.57 26.07
C LEU A 297 -7.78 14.77 26.20
N GLU A 298 -6.99 15.20 27.20
CA GLU A 298 -5.92 14.44 27.86
C GLU A 298 -6.40 13.05 28.32
N ARG A 299 -5.65 11.98 27.98
CA ARG A 299 -5.66 10.71 28.71
C ARG A 299 -4.23 10.24 28.94
N GLN A 300 -3.84 10.20 30.21
CA GLN A 300 -2.57 9.68 30.69
C GLN A 300 -2.54 8.15 30.58
N TYR A 301 -1.43 7.61 30.09
CA TYR A 301 -1.13 6.18 30.09
C TYR A 301 -0.36 5.82 31.37
N PHE A 302 -0.77 4.77 32.08
CA PHE A 302 0.07 4.09 33.07
C PHE A 302 0.33 2.65 32.62
N CYS A 303 1.60 2.27 32.57
CA CYS A 303 2.07 0.94 32.21
C CYS A 303 2.41 0.15 33.48
N SER A 304 1.79 -1.00 33.69
CA SER A 304 2.29 -2.03 34.60
C SER A 304 1.75 -3.40 34.21
N HIS A 305 2.66 -4.30 33.82
CA HIS A 305 2.47 -5.75 33.65
C HIS A 305 1.55 -6.24 32.51
N GLY A 306 1.91 -5.89 31.26
CA GLY A 306 1.82 -6.85 30.14
C GLY A 306 0.44 -7.35 29.69
N MET A 307 -0.65 -6.67 30.03
CA MET A 307 -1.97 -6.96 29.46
C MET A 307 -2.78 -5.66 29.32
N LEU A 308 -3.13 -5.30 28.08
CA LEU A 308 -4.00 -4.18 27.78
C LEU A 308 -5.46 -4.62 28.01
N VAL A 309 -6.07 -4.23 29.12
CA VAL A 309 -7.51 -4.45 29.36
C VAL A 309 -8.24 -3.13 29.11
N LEU A 310 -9.00 -3.08 28.03
CA LEU A 310 -9.88 -1.95 27.71
C LEU A 310 -11.21 -2.15 28.46
N LEU A 311 -11.38 -1.51 29.63
CA LEU A 311 -12.68 -1.44 30.30
C LEU A 311 -13.48 -0.26 29.73
N CYS A 312 -14.37 -0.55 28.79
CA CYS A 312 -15.36 0.39 28.30
C CYS A 312 -16.59 0.33 29.21
N SER A 313 -16.68 1.22 30.20
CA SER A 313 -17.94 1.43 30.94
C SER A 313 -18.82 2.40 30.15
N ILE A 314 -19.83 1.86 29.47
CA ILE A 314 -20.95 2.62 28.92
C ILE A 314 -21.82 3.04 30.11
N LYS A 315 -22.02 4.33 30.33
CA LYS A 315 -23.20 4.82 31.05
C LYS A 315 -24.18 5.37 30.03
N LEU A 316 -25.37 4.76 30.06
CA LEU A 316 -26.60 5.12 29.35
C LEU A 316 -26.91 6.62 29.43
#